data_AF-Q4KGT0-F1
#
_entry.id   AF-Q4KGT0-F1
#
_cell.length_a   1.000
_cell.length_b   1.000
_cell.length_c   1.000
_cell.angle_alpha   90.00
_cell.angle_beta   90.00
_cell.angle_gamma   90.00
#
_symmetry.space_group_name_H-M   'P 1'
#
loop_
_entity.id
_entity.type
_entity.pdbx_description
1 polymer ?
#
loop_
_entity_poly.entity_id
_entity_poly.type
_entity_poly.pdbx_seq_one_letter_code
_entity_poly.pdbx_strand_id
1 'polypeptide(L)'
;MLPREPGQASRPALNLATDGENPHRPRPLTSDQPPMPRLSPLPRCLYLSTALAVLLPILAHAAQPQAPSAADIAWLRRDGFDLDAAQLQRLRTLGRNELLRAQLDDRLHDPLPPAIDTLLRSYPALNDSPRSLLEEFRQRQEQIKAMPEGEARNQAQKDLRQYAAQLAEQTQSSVLLQAVYGPNQLKEQLVLFWLNHFSVFQGKGRVRLLTADYLENTLRPTPWASSRTCCWPPCKARPCSNTWTTAVTQGARSTRTTPVN
;
A
#
# COMPACT_ATOMS: atom_id res chain seq x y z
N MET A 1 -35.26 -29.39 -7.20
CA MET A 1 -36.64 -29.44 -7.72
C MET A 1 -36.68 -28.56 -8.96
N LEU A 2 -36.42 -29.14 -10.12
CA LEU A 2 -36.50 -28.48 -11.43
C LEU A 2 -37.73 -29.06 -12.14
N PRO A 3 -38.63 -28.25 -12.72
CA PRO A 3 -39.62 -28.78 -13.63
C PRO A 3 -39.11 -28.78 -15.07
N ARG A 4 -39.47 -29.87 -15.72
CA ARG A 4 -39.19 -30.34 -17.07
C ARG A 4 -40.18 -29.68 -18.03
N GLU A 5 -39.71 -29.20 -19.16
CA GLU A 5 -40.50 -28.96 -20.37
C GLU A 5 -41.10 -30.29 -20.89
N PRO A 6 -42.31 -30.26 -21.46
CA PRO A 6 -42.63 -31.18 -22.54
C PRO A 6 -43.41 -30.50 -23.68
N GLY A 7 -43.26 -31.07 -24.87
CA GLY A 7 -44.41 -31.17 -25.77
C GLY A 7 -44.19 -30.69 -27.19
N GLN A 8 -43.37 -31.42 -27.93
CA GLN A 8 -43.34 -31.44 -29.38
C GLN A 8 -44.57 -32.22 -29.89
N ALA A 9 -45.41 -31.58 -30.71
CA ALA A 9 -46.43 -32.20 -31.57
C ALA A 9 -46.91 -31.10 -32.54
N SER A 10 -47.30 -31.29 -33.79
CA SER A 10 -47.28 -32.39 -34.76
C SER A 10 -47.86 -31.72 -36.01
N ARG A 11 -47.19 -31.80 -37.15
CA ARG A 11 -47.78 -31.41 -38.44
C ARG A 11 -48.88 -32.42 -38.79
N PRO A 12 -49.90 -31.97 -39.52
CA PRO A 12 -50.16 -32.67 -40.77
C PRO A 12 -50.33 -31.70 -41.94
N ALA A 13 -49.81 -32.14 -43.08
CA ALA A 13 -50.05 -31.58 -44.38
C ALA A 13 -51.48 -31.94 -44.82
N LEU A 14 -52.18 -30.99 -45.44
CA LEU A 14 -53.24 -31.29 -46.39
C LEU A 14 -53.13 -30.30 -47.55
N ASN A 15 -52.69 -30.83 -48.69
CA ASN A 15 -52.86 -30.21 -49.99
C ASN A 15 -54.33 -30.34 -50.38
N LEU A 16 -54.99 -29.24 -50.71
CA LEU A 16 -56.11 -29.25 -51.64
C LEU A 16 -55.88 -28.15 -52.68
N ALA A 17 -55.60 -28.63 -53.89
CA ALA A 17 -55.75 -27.87 -55.11
C ALA A 17 -57.25 -27.73 -55.40
N THR A 18 -57.68 -26.53 -55.79
CA THR A 18 -58.84 -26.37 -56.65
C THR A 18 -58.58 -25.20 -57.59
N ASP A 19 -58.65 -25.54 -58.86
CA ASP A 19 -58.52 -24.72 -60.05
C ASP A 19 -59.52 -23.56 -60.08
N GLY A 20 -59.04 -22.42 -60.54
CA GLY A 20 -59.82 -21.20 -60.76
C GLY A 20 -59.30 -20.50 -62.01
N GLU A 21 -59.73 -21.01 -63.16
CA GLU A 21 -59.46 -20.52 -64.50
C GLU A 21 -60.02 -19.11 -64.69
N ASN A 22 -59.15 -18.13 -65.01
CA ASN A 22 -59.53 -16.74 -65.29
C ASN A 22 -59.14 -16.37 -66.74
N PRO A 23 -60.10 -16.24 -67.68
CA PRO A 23 -59.81 -16.04 -69.08
C PRO A 23 -59.94 -14.56 -69.48
N HIS A 24 -59.00 -13.70 -69.08
CA HIS A 24 -58.82 -12.40 -69.73
C HIS A 24 -57.34 -12.02 -69.78
N ARG A 25 -56.68 -12.48 -70.85
CA ARG A 25 -55.28 -12.17 -71.16
C ARG A 25 -55.23 -11.30 -72.42
N PRO A 26 -54.94 -9.99 -72.33
CA PRO A 26 -54.38 -9.25 -73.45
C PRO A 26 -52.87 -9.56 -73.58
N ARG A 27 -52.42 -9.84 -74.81
CA ARG A 27 -51.01 -10.04 -75.19
C ARG A 27 -50.13 -8.90 -74.69
N PRO A 28 -48.99 -9.16 -74.02
CA PRO A 28 -47.95 -8.15 -73.89
C PRO A 28 -47.17 -8.02 -75.21
N LEU A 29 -47.04 -6.78 -75.67
CA LEU A 29 -46.13 -6.38 -76.73
C LEU A 29 -44.70 -6.70 -76.32
N THR A 30 -43.97 -7.39 -77.19
CA THR A 30 -42.54 -7.67 -77.09
C THR A 30 -41.78 -6.34 -77.08
N SER A 31 -41.34 -5.88 -75.91
CA SER A 31 -40.33 -4.82 -75.79
C SER A 31 -38.98 -5.49 -75.63
N ASP A 32 -38.19 -5.43 -76.68
CA ASP A 32 -36.78 -5.79 -76.70
C ASP A 32 -36.04 -4.75 -75.85
N GLN A 33 -35.59 -5.14 -74.66
CA GLN A 33 -34.90 -4.26 -73.72
C GLN A 33 -33.51 -4.86 -73.43
N PRO A 34 -32.41 -4.13 -73.67
CA PRO A 34 -31.06 -4.67 -73.47
C PRO A 34 -30.81 -4.96 -71.98
N PRO A 35 -29.98 -5.97 -71.64
CA PRO A 35 -29.78 -6.35 -70.26
C PRO A 35 -29.11 -5.23 -69.47
N MET A 36 -29.77 -4.79 -68.40
CA MET A 36 -29.18 -3.92 -67.38
C MET A 36 -27.98 -4.63 -66.73
N PRO A 37 -26.88 -3.92 -66.42
CA PRO A 37 -25.78 -4.49 -65.67
C PRO A 37 -26.27 -4.89 -64.28
N ARG A 38 -26.16 -6.19 -63.95
CA ARG A 38 -26.38 -6.68 -62.59
C ARG A 38 -25.27 -6.12 -61.70
N LEU A 39 -25.59 -5.17 -60.82
CA LEU A 39 -24.72 -4.87 -59.68
C LEU A 39 -24.70 -6.10 -58.78
N SER A 40 -23.54 -6.73 -58.67
CA SER A 40 -23.24 -7.76 -57.69
C SER A 40 -23.36 -7.18 -56.27
N PRO A 41 -24.00 -7.88 -55.31
CA PRO A 41 -23.90 -7.47 -53.91
C PRO A 41 -22.47 -7.78 -53.46
N LEU A 42 -21.61 -6.75 -53.40
CA LEU A 42 -20.36 -6.84 -52.64
C LEU A 42 -20.69 -7.34 -51.22
N PRO A 43 -19.89 -8.27 -50.67
CA PRO A 43 -20.28 -9.00 -49.48
C PRO A 43 -20.31 -8.05 -48.29
N ARG A 44 -21.48 -7.90 -47.66
CA ARG A 44 -21.67 -7.20 -46.37
C ARG A 44 -20.67 -7.63 -45.28
N CYS A 45 -20.09 -8.83 -45.40
CA CYS A 45 -19.00 -9.30 -44.54
C CYS A 45 -17.72 -8.46 -44.63
N LEU A 46 -17.34 -7.92 -45.79
CA LEU A 46 -16.11 -7.11 -45.89
C LEU A 46 -16.24 -5.76 -45.15
N TYR A 47 -17.44 -5.19 -45.08
CA TYR A 47 -17.70 -3.93 -44.36
C TYR A 47 -17.74 -4.10 -42.84
N LEU A 48 -18.18 -5.27 -42.33
CA LEU A 48 -18.13 -5.60 -40.91
C LEU A 48 -16.68 -5.86 -40.44
N SER A 49 -15.86 -6.51 -41.26
CA SER A 49 -14.45 -6.75 -40.97
C SER A 49 -13.61 -5.46 -40.93
N THR A 50 -13.88 -4.51 -41.84
CA THR A 50 -13.18 -3.23 -41.85
C THR A 50 -13.64 -2.31 -40.72
N ALA A 51 -14.93 -2.31 -40.36
CA ALA A 51 -15.43 -1.58 -39.21
C ALA A 51 -14.82 -2.10 -37.88
N LEU A 52 -14.68 -3.42 -37.73
CA LEU A 52 -14.04 -4.03 -36.56
C LEU A 52 -12.53 -3.75 -36.50
N ALA A 53 -11.85 -3.80 -37.66
CA ALA A 53 -10.41 -3.49 -37.78
C ALA A 53 -10.07 -2.02 -37.46
N VAL A 54 -11.02 -1.10 -37.64
CA VAL A 54 -10.86 0.33 -37.29
C VAL A 54 -11.27 0.61 -35.84
N LEU A 55 -12.24 -0.11 -35.26
CA LEU A 55 -12.66 0.10 -33.86
C LEU A 55 -11.65 -0.40 -32.82
N LEU A 56 -10.97 -1.52 -33.10
CA LEU A 56 -9.97 -2.11 -32.21
C LEU A 56 -8.80 -1.16 -31.84
N PRO A 57 -8.14 -0.45 -32.78
CA PRO A 57 -7.05 0.46 -32.45
C PRO A 57 -7.50 1.73 -31.68
N ILE A 58 -8.76 2.16 -31.84
CA ILE A 58 -9.33 3.32 -31.12
C ILE A 58 -9.60 2.97 -29.66
N LEU A 59 -10.17 1.79 -29.39
CA LEU A 59 -10.36 1.28 -28.02
C LEU A 59 -9.01 1.02 -27.32
N ALA A 60 -8.00 0.56 -28.06
CA ALA A 60 -6.65 0.35 -27.52
C ALA A 60 -5.95 1.68 -27.14
N HIS A 61 -6.17 2.78 -27.88
CA HIS A 61 -5.64 4.11 -27.52
C HIS A 61 -6.36 4.72 -26.30
N ALA A 62 -7.67 4.50 -26.15
CA ALA A 62 -8.41 4.96 -24.97
C ALA A 62 -8.01 4.22 -23.68
N ALA A 63 -7.47 3.01 -23.80
CA ALA A 63 -7.00 2.20 -22.68
C ALA A 63 -5.56 2.52 -22.23
N GLN A 64 -4.86 3.45 -22.90
CA GLN A 64 -3.51 3.83 -22.47
C GLN A 64 -3.56 4.54 -21.12
N PRO A 65 -2.71 4.14 -20.14
CA PRO A 65 -2.67 4.82 -18.86
C PRO A 65 -2.24 6.28 -19.09
N GLN A 66 -3.14 7.22 -18.78
CA GLN A 66 -2.85 8.64 -18.90
C GLN A 66 -1.58 8.97 -18.13
N ALA A 67 -0.58 9.55 -18.80
CA ALA A 67 0.64 9.99 -18.14
C ALA A 67 0.29 10.93 -16.97
N PRO A 68 0.97 10.82 -15.80
CA PRO A 68 0.71 11.71 -14.68
C PRO A 68 0.94 13.16 -15.09
N SER A 69 0.05 14.06 -14.67
CA SER A 69 0.25 15.48 -14.93
C SER A 69 1.46 15.99 -14.16
N ALA A 70 2.09 17.07 -14.63
CA ALA A 70 3.18 17.73 -13.89
C ALA A 70 2.76 18.13 -12.47
N ALA A 71 1.49 18.49 -12.29
CA ALA A 71 0.92 18.82 -10.98
C ALA A 71 0.79 17.59 -10.07
N ASP A 72 0.45 16.43 -10.60
CA ASP A 72 0.40 15.17 -9.83
C ASP A 72 1.79 14.71 -9.41
N ILE A 73 2.77 14.84 -10.31
CA ILE A 73 4.17 14.54 -9.99
C ILE A 73 4.69 15.46 -8.88
N ALA A 74 4.47 16.77 -9.00
CA ALA A 74 4.91 17.74 -8.00
C ALA A 74 4.23 17.51 -6.64
N TRP A 75 2.95 17.10 -6.65
CA TRP A 75 2.21 16.77 -5.43
C TRP A 75 2.78 15.52 -4.75
N LEU A 76 2.98 14.42 -5.49
CA LEU A 76 3.53 13.17 -4.95
C LEU A 76 4.94 13.33 -4.39
N ARG A 77 5.79 14.13 -5.04
CA ARG A 77 7.13 14.45 -4.53
C ARG A 77 7.14 15.22 -3.22
N ARG A 78 6.05 15.93 -2.90
CA ARG A 78 5.92 16.63 -1.60
C ARG A 78 5.32 15.74 -0.52
N ASP A 79 4.57 14.72 -0.92
CA ASP A 79 3.82 13.83 -0.05
C ASP A 79 4.63 12.59 0.38
N GLY A 80 5.57 12.13 -0.45
CA GLY A 80 6.42 10.96 -0.19
C GLY A 80 7.92 11.22 -0.40
N PHE A 81 8.71 10.13 -0.52
CA PHE A 81 10.15 10.23 -0.77
C PHE A 81 10.50 10.40 -2.26
N ASP A 82 9.73 9.78 -3.17
CA ASP A 82 9.77 10.03 -4.61
C ASP A 82 8.51 9.46 -5.31
N LEU A 83 8.49 9.49 -6.64
CA LEU A 83 7.50 8.85 -7.50
C LEU A 83 7.55 7.33 -7.37
N ASP A 84 6.44 6.76 -6.89
CA ASP A 84 6.19 5.33 -6.85
C ASP A 84 4.92 4.99 -7.67
N ALA A 85 4.96 3.86 -8.37
CA ALA A 85 3.84 3.37 -9.17
C ALA A 85 2.61 3.07 -8.30
N ALA A 86 2.78 2.55 -7.08
CA ALA A 86 1.66 2.27 -6.19
C ALA A 86 1.04 3.56 -5.62
N GLN A 87 1.85 4.58 -5.32
CA GLN A 87 1.33 5.91 -4.96
C GLN A 87 0.59 6.58 -6.12
N LEU A 88 1.12 6.51 -7.34
CA LEU A 88 0.44 7.06 -8.51
C LEU A 88 -0.90 6.36 -8.78
N GLN A 89 -0.96 5.04 -8.61
CA GLN A 89 -2.20 4.30 -8.73
C GLN A 89 -3.22 4.73 -7.68
N ARG A 90 -2.80 4.88 -6.42
CA ARG A 90 -3.65 5.38 -5.33
C ARG A 90 -4.17 6.79 -5.59
N LEU A 91 -3.32 7.67 -6.12
CA LEU A 91 -3.71 9.03 -6.51
C LEU A 91 -4.80 9.00 -7.60
N ARG A 92 -4.68 8.11 -8.60
CA ARG A 92 -5.71 7.96 -9.64
C ARG A 92 -7.03 7.41 -9.11
N THR A 93 -6.98 6.49 -8.14
CA THR A 93 -8.19 5.86 -7.60
C THR A 93 -8.91 6.72 -6.56
N LEU A 94 -8.17 7.42 -5.69
CA LEU A 94 -8.72 8.17 -4.56
C LEU A 94 -8.81 9.68 -4.83
N GLY A 95 -7.94 10.21 -5.70
CA GLY A 95 -7.69 11.64 -5.79
C GLY A 95 -6.88 12.18 -4.60
N ARG A 96 -6.37 13.41 -4.73
CA ARG A 96 -5.42 14.01 -3.77
C ARG A 96 -5.98 14.11 -2.34
N ASN A 97 -7.23 14.57 -2.20
CA ASN A 97 -7.82 14.84 -0.88
C ASN A 97 -8.05 13.57 -0.07
N GLU A 98 -8.63 12.54 -0.69
CA GLU A 98 -8.88 11.27 0.00
C GLU A 98 -7.59 10.47 0.22
N LEU A 99 -6.60 10.57 -0.69
CA LEU A 99 -5.28 9.98 -0.45
C LEU A 99 -4.60 10.62 0.77
N LEU A 100 -4.53 11.95 0.81
CA LEU A 100 -3.95 12.67 1.96
C LEU A 100 -4.68 12.31 3.26
N ARG A 101 -6.02 12.27 3.23
CA ARG A 101 -6.81 11.90 4.40
C ARG A 101 -6.52 10.46 4.83
N ALA A 102 -6.44 9.52 3.89
CA ALA A 102 -6.10 8.14 4.18
C ALA A 102 -4.69 8.00 4.78
N GLN A 103 -3.72 8.79 4.35
CA GLN A 103 -2.37 8.82 4.92
C GLN A 103 -2.36 9.39 6.34
N LEU A 104 -3.05 10.51 6.57
CA LEU A 104 -3.11 11.17 7.87
C LEU A 104 -3.91 10.37 8.91
N ASP A 105 -4.98 9.70 8.50
CA ASP A 105 -5.79 8.81 9.34
C ASP A 105 -5.19 7.40 9.49
N ASP A 106 -4.01 7.17 8.91
CA ASP A 106 -3.33 5.88 8.82
C ASP A 106 -4.23 4.72 8.36
N ARG A 107 -4.93 4.90 7.23
CA ARG A 107 -5.81 3.87 6.63
C ARG A 107 -5.16 3.06 5.51
N LEU A 108 -3.89 3.33 5.20
CA LEU A 108 -3.15 2.61 4.16
C LEU A 108 -2.41 1.42 4.80
N HIS A 109 -2.88 0.21 4.53
CA HIS A 109 -2.44 -1.01 5.21
C HIS A 109 -1.95 -2.10 4.25
N ASP A 110 -1.48 -1.73 3.07
CA ASP A 110 -0.93 -2.72 2.14
C ASP A 110 0.27 -3.43 2.80
N PRO A 111 0.33 -4.77 2.75
CA PRO A 111 1.39 -5.51 3.40
C PRO A 111 2.73 -5.21 2.73
N LEU A 112 3.80 -5.22 3.54
CA LEU A 112 5.16 -5.15 3.03
C LEU A 112 5.48 -6.38 2.16
N PRO A 113 6.42 -6.28 1.21
CA PRO A 113 6.91 -7.44 0.48
C PRO A 113 7.38 -8.55 1.43
N PRO A 114 7.06 -9.83 1.17
CA PRO A 114 7.31 -10.92 2.14
C PRO A 114 8.76 -11.03 2.63
N ALA A 115 9.73 -10.75 1.75
CA ALA A 115 11.15 -10.76 2.12
C ALA A 115 11.50 -9.64 3.13
N ILE A 116 10.93 -8.45 2.96
CA ILE A 116 11.16 -7.30 3.84
C ILE A 116 10.47 -7.51 5.18
N ASP A 117 9.22 -7.98 5.13
CA ASP A 117 8.47 -8.32 6.33
C ASP A 117 9.17 -9.41 7.17
N THR A 118 9.68 -10.47 6.53
CA THR A 118 10.48 -11.52 7.19
C THR A 118 11.74 -10.94 7.82
N LEU A 119 12.44 -10.04 7.12
CA LEU A 119 13.64 -9.39 7.64
C LEU A 119 13.32 -8.53 8.88
N LEU A 120 12.26 -7.72 8.86
CA LEU A 120 11.87 -6.90 10.00
C LEU A 120 11.48 -7.74 11.22
N ARG A 121 10.77 -8.86 11.03
CA ARG A 121 10.45 -9.82 12.11
C ARG A 121 11.69 -10.51 12.70
N SER A 122 12.81 -10.50 11.98
CA SER A 122 14.06 -11.07 12.48
C SER A 122 14.86 -10.13 13.38
N TYR A 123 14.50 -8.84 13.47
CA TYR A 123 15.25 -7.86 14.25
C TYR A 123 14.84 -7.86 15.73
N PRO A 124 15.72 -8.25 16.67
CA PRO A 124 15.46 -8.12 18.11
C PRO A 124 15.03 -6.71 18.51
N ALA A 125 15.59 -5.66 17.90
CA ALA A 125 15.23 -4.28 18.21
C ALA A 125 13.71 -4.01 18.05
N LEU A 126 13.04 -4.64 17.09
CA LEU A 126 11.61 -4.44 16.81
C LEU A 126 10.71 -5.45 17.54
N ASN A 127 11.21 -6.66 17.80
CA ASN A 127 10.38 -7.80 18.20
C ASN A 127 10.56 -8.20 19.67
N ASP A 128 11.71 -7.87 20.28
CA ASP A 128 11.91 -8.09 21.70
C ASP A 128 11.23 -6.99 22.51
N SER A 129 10.76 -7.36 23.71
CA SER A 129 10.17 -6.36 24.60
C SER A 129 11.22 -5.32 25.02
N PRO A 130 10.86 -4.03 25.16
CA PRO A 130 11.81 -3.01 25.62
C PRO A 130 12.36 -3.34 27.01
N ARG A 131 11.55 -4.00 27.85
CA ARG A 131 11.94 -4.45 29.19
C ARG A 131 13.03 -5.51 29.13
N SER A 132 12.91 -6.51 28.26
CA SER A 132 13.93 -7.57 28.12
C SER A 132 15.24 -7.01 27.61
N LEU A 133 15.22 -6.13 26.59
CA LEU A 133 16.43 -5.48 26.07
C LEU A 133 17.14 -4.64 27.14
N LEU A 134 16.38 -3.89 27.95
CA LEU A 134 16.95 -3.08 29.04
C LEU A 134 17.54 -3.95 30.16
N GLU A 135 16.88 -5.05 30.49
CA GLU A 135 17.31 -5.98 31.54
C GLU A 135 18.58 -6.72 31.10
N GLU A 136 18.61 -7.26 29.88
CA GLU A 136 19.79 -7.91 29.31
C GLU A 136 20.99 -6.96 29.30
N PHE A 137 20.78 -5.72 28.84
CA PHE A 137 21.83 -4.71 28.83
C PHE A 137 22.34 -4.41 30.25
N ARG A 138 21.43 -4.31 31.24
CA ARG A 138 21.78 -4.08 32.64
C ARG A 138 22.60 -5.24 33.22
N GLN A 139 22.17 -6.47 32.99
CA GLN A 139 22.86 -7.67 33.49
C GLN A 139 24.28 -7.76 32.93
N ARG A 140 24.46 -7.53 31.62
CA ARG A 140 25.80 -7.48 31.00
C ARG A 140 26.67 -6.38 31.63
N GLN A 141 26.09 -5.20 31.90
CA GLN A 141 26.82 -4.13 32.60
C GLN A 141 27.26 -4.52 34.01
N GLU A 142 26.40 -5.18 34.78
CA GLU A 142 26.71 -5.63 36.15
C GLU A 142 27.81 -6.71 36.14
N GLN A 143 27.75 -7.67 35.22
CA GLN A 143 28.79 -8.68 35.02
C GLN A 143 30.14 -8.04 34.69
N ILE A 144 30.19 -7.10 33.74
CA ILE A 144 31.42 -6.38 33.36
C ILE A 144 32.00 -5.56 34.52
N LYS A 145 31.16 -5.04 35.41
CA LYS A 145 31.60 -4.32 36.60
C LYS A 145 32.23 -5.24 37.65
N ALA A 146 31.75 -6.48 37.75
CA ALA A 146 32.27 -7.49 38.68
C ALA A 146 33.57 -8.15 38.18
N MET A 147 33.91 -8.02 36.89
CA MET A 147 35.15 -8.56 36.32
C MET A 147 36.38 -7.77 36.81
N PRO A 148 37.51 -8.44 37.10
CA PRO A 148 38.78 -7.77 37.37
C PRO A 148 39.24 -6.98 36.14
N GLU A 149 40.08 -5.97 36.36
CA GLU A 149 40.67 -5.21 35.25
C GLU A 149 41.56 -6.12 34.39
N GLY A 150 41.46 -5.98 33.07
CA GLY A 150 42.22 -6.81 32.14
C GLY A 150 41.56 -6.95 30.77
N GLU A 151 42.18 -7.74 29.91
CA GLU A 151 41.75 -7.97 28.53
C GLU A 151 40.32 -8.52 28.46
N ALA A 152 39.95 -9.46 29.34
CA ALA A 152 38.61 -10.04 29.39
C ALA A 152 37.52 -8.97 29.65
N ARG A 153 37.76 -8.05 30.59
CA ARG A 153 36.83 -6.94 30.87
C ARG A 153 36.72 -5.98 29.68
N ASN A 154 37.85 -5.69 29.02
CA ASN A 154 37.87 -4.84 27.83
C ASN A 154 37.11 -5.46 26.66
N GLN A 155 37.24 -6.78 26.46
CA GLN A 155 36.50 -7.49 25.43
C GLN A 155 34.99 -7.48 25.71
N ALA A 156 34.58 -7.81 26.93
CA ALA A 156 33.16 -7.77 27.31
C ALA A 156 32.55 -6.36 27.16
N GLN A 157 33.31 -5.29 27.44
CA GLN A 157 32.88 -3.92 27.15
C GLN A 157 32.70 -3.65 25.65
N LYS A 158 33.59 -4.16 24.80
CA LYS A 158 33.45 -4.03 23.34
C LYS A 158 32.21 -4.77 22.85
N ASP A 159 32.00 -6.00 23.31
CA ASP A 159 30.85 -6.82 22.94
C ASP A 159 29.53 -6.14 23.32
N LEU A 160 29.46 -5.53 24.52
CA LEU A 160 28.28 -4.77 24.95
C LEU A 160 28.02 -3.54 24.06
N ARG A 161 29.07 -2.84 23.64
CA ARG A 161 28.96 -1.68 22.73
C ARG A 161 28.50 -2.14 21.34
N GLN A 162 29.00 -3.25 20.84
CA GLN A 162 28.62 -3.84 19.55
C GLN A 162 27.16 -4.29 19.56
N TYR A 163 26.73 -5.00 20.60
CA TYR A 163 25.33 -5.38 20.80
C TYR A 163 24.40 -4.15 20.73
N ALA A 164 24.73 -3.10 21.47
CA ALA A 164 23.91 -1.89 21.49
C ALA A 164 23.96 -1.12 20.15
N ALA A 165 25.04 -1.23 19.38
CA ALA A 165 25.14 -0.67 18.03
C ALA A 165 24.32 -1.47 17.02
N GLN A 166 24.29 -2.80 17.13
CA GLN A 166 23.50 -3.67 16.26
C GLN A 166 21.99 -3.38 16.39
N LEU A 167 21.49 -3.18 17.62
CA LEU A 167 20.09 -2.78 17.84
C LEU A 167 19.76 -1.41 17.22
N ALA A 168 20.71 -0.48 17.29
CA ALA A 168 20.59 0.83 16.67
C ALA A 168 20.50 0.72 15.14
N GLU A 169 21.39 -0.06 14.53
CA GLU A 169 21.43 -0.34 13.10
C GLU A 169 20.14 -1.01 12.61
N GLN A 170 19.64 -2.02 13.32
CA GLN A 170 18.34 -2.65 13.01
C GLN A 170 17.20 -1.64 13.03
N THR A 171 17.20 -0.75 14.02
CA THR A 171 16.20 0.32 14.10
C THR A 171 16.30 1.26 12.90
N GLN A 172 17.51 1.69 12.50
CA GLN A 172 17.71 2.54 11.32
C GLN A 172 17.27 1.84 10.03
N SER A 173 17.66 0.57 9.87
CA SER A 173 17.25 -0.28 8.75
C SER A 173 15.72 -0.36 8.67
N SER A 174 15.02 -0.52 9.81
CA SER A 174 13.56 -0.56 9.83
C SER A 174 12.90 0.71 9.30
N VAL A 175 13.45 1.88 9.63
CA VAL A 175 12.93 3.16 9.16
C VAL A 175 13.13 3.30 7.66
N LEU A 176 14.31 2.93 7.15
CA LEU A 176 14.58 2.95 5.72
C LEU A 176 13.67 1.98 4.95
N LEU A 177 13.52 0.75 5.45
CA LEU A 177 12.69 -0.27 4.81
C LEU A 177 11.21 0.15 4.77
N GLN A 178 10.69 0.74 5.85
CA GLN A 178 9.34 1.29 5.86
C GLN A 178 9.21 2.52 4.95
N ALA A 179 10.23 3.37 4.87
CA ALA A 179 10.24 4.51 3.95
C ALA A 179 10.24 4.07 2.48
N VAL A 180 10.89 2.95 2.13
CA VAL A 180 10.96 2.48 0.73
C VAL A 180 9.77 1.59 0.35
N TYR A 181 9.40 0.67 1.23
CA TYR A 181 8.41 -0.38 0.92
C TYR A 181 7.06 -0.18 1.61
N GLY A 182 6.98 0.71 2.58
CA GLY A 182 5.78 0.95 3.37
C GLY A 182 4.68 1.66 2.58
N PRO A 183 3.40 1.35 2.89
CA PRO A 183 2.26 1.87 2.15
C PRO A 183 1.98 3.36 2.40
N ASN A 184 2.49 3.94 3.50
CA ASN A 184 2.19 5.30 3.95
C ASN A 184 3.48 6.14 4.03
N GLN A 185 3.88 6.70 2.90
CA GLN A 185 5.14 7.46 2.75
C GLN A 185 5.13 8.75 3.58
N LEU A 186 4.00 9.45 3.62
CA LEU A 186 3.80 10.64 4.45
C LEU A 186 4.02 10.35 5.93
N LYS A 187 3.54 9.20 6.42
CA LYS A 187 3.78 8.76 7.80
C LYS A 187 5.26 8.59 8.10
N GLU A 188 6.01 7.94 7.22
CA GLU A 188 7.45 7.73 7.43
C GLU A 188 8.27 9.03 7.27
N GLN A 189 7.83 9.98 6.44
CA GLN A 189 8.39 11.35 6.41
C GLN A 189 8.21 12.06 7.77
N LEU A 190 7.03 11.94 8.38
CA LEU A 190 6.78 12.49 9.72
C LEU A 190 7.65 11.79 10.77
N VAL A 191 7.72 10.46 10.75
CA VAL A 191 8.60 9.68 11.64
C VAL A 191 10.06 10.17 11.56
N LEU A 192 10.60 10.32 10.34
CA LEU A 192 11.96 10.83 10.13
C LEU A 192 12.12 12.27 10.63
N PHE A 193 11.14 13.14 10.36
CA PHE A 193 11.11 14.50 10.89
C PHE A 193 11.22 14.48 12.43
N TRP A 194 10.44 13.66 13.12
CA TRP A 194 10.49 13.57 14.59
C TRP A 194 11.81 13.05 15.13
N LEU A 195 12.33 11.99 14.52
CA LEU A 195 13.62 11.41 14.92
C LEU A 195 14.75 12.44 14.82
N ASN A 196 14.78 13.20 13.72
CA ASN A 196 15.79 14.21 13.48
C ASN A 196 15.58 15.47 14.34
N HIS A 197 14.36 15.97 14.44
CA HIS A 197 14.07 17.26 15.07
C HIS A 197 14.13 17.22 16.60
N PHE A 198 13.68 16.13 17.24
CA PHE A 198 13.70 16.00 18.71
C PHE A 198 14.93 15.25 19.23
N SER A 199 15.92 15.01 18.36
CA SER A 199 17.18 14.38 18.74
C SER A 199 16.98 13.08 19.53
N VAL A 200 16.04 12.23 19.09
CA VAL A 200 15.98 10.81 19.50
C VAL A 200 17.17 10.12 18.83
N PHE A 201 18.35 10.47 19.32
CA PHE A 201 19.61 10.08 18.74
C PHE A 201 20.05 8.79 19.39
N GLN A 202 20.11 7.73 18.60
CA GLN A 202 20.58 6.42 19.05
C GLN A 202 22.01 6.49 19.63
N GLY A 203 22.83 7.48 19.26
CA GLY A 203 24.13 7.65 19.91
C GLY A 203 24.07 8.01 21.41
N LYS A 204 22.92 8.44 21.96
CA LYS A 204 22.76 8.81 23.37
C LYS A 204 22.44 7.61 24.26
N GLY A 205 23.47 7.02 24.87
CA GLY A 205 23.33 6.06 25.99
C GLY A 205 22.32 4.93 25.69
N ARG A 206 21.37 4.73 26.61
CA ARG A 206 20.33 3.68 26.53
C ARG A 206 19.19 4.00 25.57
N VAL A 207 19.14 5.20 24.99
CA VAL A 207 18.05 5.61 24.06
C VAL A 207 17.98 4.68 22.85
N ARG A 208 19.14 4.21 22.34
CA ARG A 208 19.18 3.24 21.23
C ARG A 208 18.43 1.93 21.48
N LEU A 209 18.32 1.50 22.75
CA LEU A 209 17.63 0.27 23.11
C LEU A 209 16.10 0.43 23.05
N LEU A 210 15.60 1.67 23.09
CA LEU A 210 14.18 2.01 23.17
C LEU A 210 13.67 2.75 21.93
N THR A 211 14.56 3.07 20.99
CA THR A 211 14.19 3.87 19.82
C THR A 211 13.24 3.11 18.91
N ALA A 212 13.47 1.81 18.69
CA ALA A 212 12.57 0.97 17.92
C ALA A 212 11.15 0.92 18.52
N ASP A 213 11.03 0.65 19.83
CA ASP A 213 9.74 0.66 20.52
C ASP A 213 9.01 2.00 20.39
N TYR A 214 9.73 3.11 20.56
CA TYR A 214 9.16 4.43 20.38
C TYR A 214 8.63 4.64 18.95
N LEU A 215 9.33 4.13 17.94
CA LEU A 215 8.89 4.20 16.54
C LEU A 215 7.63 3.36 16.31
N GLU A 216 7.69 2.08 16.66
CA GLU A 216 6.65 1.10 16.34
C GLU A 216 5.38 1.28 17.18
N ASN A 217 5.52 1.62 18.46
CA ASN A 217 4.41 1.63 19.41
C ASN A 217 3.93 3.04 19.78
N THR A 218 4.69 4.09 19.44
CA THR A 218 4.29 5.48 19.72
C THR A 218 4.09 6.29 18.45
N LEU A 219 5.08 6.35 17.55
CA LEU A 219 4.99 7.24 16.39
C LEU A 219 4.11 6.67 15.27
N ARG A 220 4.33 5.42 14.85
CA ARG A 220 3.60 4.80 13.73
C ARG A 220 2.10 4.57 13.95
N PRO A 221 1.60 4.20 15.15
CA PRO A 221 0.17 4.00 15.36
C PRO A 221 -0.57 5.31 15.63
N THR A 222 0.13 6.45 15.74
CA THR A 222 -0.50 7.73 16.01
C THR A 222 -1.14 8.30 14.73
N PRO A 223 -2.45 8.54 14.69
CA PRO A 223 -3.09 9.25 13.58
C PRO A 223 -2.69 10.73 13.60
N TRP A 224 -2.22 11.22 12.45
CA TRP A 224 -1.72 12.59 12.28
C TRP A 224 -2.81 13.58 11.90
N ALA A 225 -4.01 13.10 11.54
CA ALA A 225 -5.14 13.91 11.06
C ALA A 225 -5.88 14.71 12.15
N SER A 226 -5.83 14.28 13.41
CA SER A 226 -6.72 14.83 14.44
C SER A 226 -6.10 15.99 15.18
N SER A 227 -6.59 17.21 14.93
CA SER A 227 -6.31 18.39 15.76
C SER A 227 -6.86 18.28 17.18
N ARG A 228 -7.75 17.31 17.46
CA ARG A 228 -8.36 17.05 18.78
C ARG A 228 -7.75 15.87 19.55
N THR A 229 -7.10 14.95 18.85
CA THR A 229 -6.35 13.80 19.40
C THR A 229 -4.85 14.03 19.22
N CYS A 230 -4.44 15.29 19.30
CA CYS A 230 -3.05 15.66 19.17
C CYS A 230 -2.36 15.26 20.48
N CYS A 231 -1.70 14.10 20.47
CA CYS A 231 -0.88 13.60 21.57
C CYS A 231 0.51 14.24 21.62
N TRP A 232 0.75 15.25 20.79
CA TRP A 232 2.07 15.81 20.56
C TRP A 232 2.23 17.23 21.13
N PRO A 233 3.30 17.57 21.87
CA PRO A 233 3.56 18.95 22.32
C PRO A 233 3.63 19.97 21.16
N PRO A 234 2.80 21.04 21.15
CA PRO A 234 2.21 21.66 22.34
C PRO A 234 0.75 21.25 22.63
N CYS A 235 0.20 20.28 21.92
CA CYS A 235 -1.18 19.84 22.12
C CYS A 235 -1.36 19.13 23.47
N LYS A 236 -1.97 19.83 24.42
CA LYS A 236 -2.46 19.27 25.69
C LYS A 236 -3.93 18.85 25.52
N ALA A 237 -4.22 17.81 24.75
CA ALA A 237 -5.55 17.18 24.74
C ALA A 237 -5.45 15.77 25.34
N ARG A 238 -6.16 15.52 26.46
CA ARG A 238 -6.35 14.18 27.03
C ARG A 238 -7.33 13.40 26.13
N PRO A 239 -7.19 12.06 25.94
CA PRO A 239 -6.51 11.09 26.80
C PRO A 239 -5.35 10.39 26.06
N CYS A 240 -4.23 11.08 25.87
CA CYS A 240 -3.00 10.43 25.42
C CYS A 240 -2.31 9.80 26.62
N SER A 241 -2.27 8.47 26.71
CA SER A 241 -1.72 7.76 27.88
C SER A 241 -0.24 8.08 28.09
N ASN A 242 0.08 8.61 29.26
CA ASN A 242 1.37 9.19 29.66
C ASN A 242 2.43 8.14 30.04
N THR A 243 2.37 6.93 29.48
CA THR A 243 3.18 5.79 29.93
C THR A 243 4.68 6.02 29.73
N TRP A 244 5.08 6.77 28.69
CA TRP A 244 6.48 6.99 28.34
C TRP A 244 7.22 7.95 29.27
N THR A 245 6.64 9.11 29.61
CA THR A 245 7.26 10.07 30.53
C THR A 245 7.48 9.46 31.90
N THR A 246 6.55 8.60 32.32
CA THR A 246 6.56 7.89 33.60
C THR A 246 7.67 6.81 33.62
N ALA A 247 7.84 6.05 32.53
CA ALA A 247 8.88 5.03 32.42
C ALA A 247 10.31 5.62 32.43
N VAL A 248 10.53 6.73 31.70
CA VAL A 248 11.85 7.38 31.64
C VAL A 248 12.21 8.08 32.95
N THR A 249 11.25 8.71 33.64
CA THR A 249 11.51 9.36 34.93
C THR A 249 11.64 8.39 36.10
N GLN A 250 10.93 7.25 36.10
CA GLN A 250 11.09 6.22 37.14
C GLN A 250 12.43 5.48 37.01
N GLY A 251 12.87 5.17 35.79
CA GLY A 251 14.20 4.59 35.53
C GLY A 251 15.36 5.50 35.92
N ALA A 252 15.19 6.83 35.84
CA ALA A 252 16.20 7.82 36.22
C ALA A 252 16.21 8.17 37.72
N ARG A 253 15.13 7.90 38.47
CA ARG A 253 15.02 8.23 39.90
C ARG A 253 15.50 7.09 40.81
N SER A 254 15.48 5.85 40.33
CA SER A 254 15.94 4.67 41.08
C SER A 254 17.46 4.59 41.28
N THR A 255 18.27 5.43 40.61
CA THR A 255 19.74 5.41 40.72
C THR A 255 20.29 6.50 41.63
N ARG A 256 19.44 7.24 42.36
CA ARG A 256 19.88 8.39 43.19
C ARG A 256 19.51 8.30 44.67
N THR A 257 19.30 7.10 45.21
CA THR A 257 19.06 6.89 46.65
C THR A 257 19.80 5.66 47.17
N THR A 258 21.11 5.79 47.34
CA THR A 258 21.82 5.11 48.42
C THR A 258 21.96 6.11 49.57
N PRO A 259 21.30 5.90 50.73
CA PRO A 259 21.64 6.67 51.92
C PRO A 259 23.03 6.21 52.39
N VAL A 260 23.93 7.18 52.51
CA VAL A 260 25.14 7.03 53.31
C VAL A 260 24.69 6.98 54.77
N ASN A 261 24.93 5.84 55.42
CA ASN A 261 25.22 5.76 56.85
C ASN A 261 26.05 4.51 57.10
#